data_AF-A0A1S9JFK2-F1
#
_entry.id   AF-A0A1S9JFK2-F1
#
_cell.length_a   1.000
_cell.length_b   1.000
_cell.length_c   1.000
_cell.angle_alpha   90.00
_cell.angle_beta   90.00
_cell.angle_gamma   90.00
#
_symmetry.space_group_name_H-M   'P 1'
#
loop_
_entity.id
_entity.type
_entity.pdbx_description
1 polymer ?
#
loop_
_entity_poly.entity_id
_entity_poly.type
_entity_poly.pdbx_seq_one_letter_code
_entity_poly.pdbx_strand_id
1 'polypeptide(L)'
;MRMNVFEMEGFLRGKCVPRDLKVNETNAEYLVRKFDALEAKCETLATENARLNKFIVQNCYVFNGEQDEISDAYICATDGGMPQIPATDAFLAEVRAQGVEMFSEKFGGGTPLSNMVKEVAADFAAKLRKGGE
;
A
#
# COMPACT_ATOMS: atom_id res chain seq x y z
N MET A 1 2.97 7.88 -5.71
CA MET A 1 1.95 8.83 -6.23
C MET A 1 1.20 8.17 -7.38
N ARG A 2 -0.09 7.93 -7.21
CA ARG A 2 -0.99 7.42 -8.26
C ARG A 2 -1.52 8.61 -9.03
N MET A 3 -1.28 8.67 -10.33
CA MET A 3 -1.84 9.73 -11.17
C MET A 3 -3.37 9.57 -11.21
N ASN A 4 -4.08 10.68 -11.01
CA ASN A 4 -5.52 10.73 -11.26
C ASN A 4 -5.79 10.81 -12.78
N VAL A 5 -7.06 10.70 -13.17
CA VAL A 5 -7.46 10.70 -14.59
C VAL A 5 -7.05 12.00 -15.29
N PHE A 6 -7.20 13.16 -14.64
CA PHE A 6 -6.83 14.45 -15.21
C PHE A 6 -5.32 14.57 -15.43
N GLU A 7 -4.51 14.12 -14.47
CA GLU A 7 -3.05 14.09 -14.59
C GLU A 7 -2.60 13.15 -15.70
N MET A 8 -3.27 11.99 -15.83
CA MET A 8 -3.01 11.03 -16.90
C MET A 8 -3.35 11.59 -18.27
N GLU A 9 -4.50 12.24 -18.42
CA GLU A 9 -4.84 12.92 -19.68
C GLU A 9 -3.86 14.04 -20.01
N GLY A 10 -3.45 14.82 -19.00
CA GLY A 10 -2.43 15.86 -19.16
C GLY A 10 -1.13 15.28 -19.69
N PHE A 11 -0.66 14.18 -19.10
CA PHE A 11 0.57 13.51 -19.49
C PHE A 11 0.49 12.94 -20.91
N LEU A 12 -0.59 12.21 -21.22
CA LEU A 12 -0.80 11.60 -22.53
C LEU A 12 -0.93 12.63 -23.65
N ARG A 13 -1.41 13.84 -23.34
CA ARG A 13 -1.51 14.96 -24.30
C ARG A 13 -0.28 15.88 -24.29
N GLY A 14 0.76 15.56 -23.52
CA GLY A 14 1.97 16.38 -23.42
C GLY A 14 1.79 17.73 -22.72
N LYS A 15 0.73 17.89 -21.91
CA LYS A 15 0.44 19.12 -21.14
C LYS A 15 1.10 19.15 -19.77
N CYS A 16 1.55 18.01 -19.25
CA CYS A 16 2.31 17.93 -18.01
C CYS A 16 3.38 16.83 -18.08
N VAL A 17 4.38 16.94 -17.21
CA VAL A 17 5.46 15.96 -17.06
C VAL A 17 5.42 15.40 -15.64
N PRO A 18 5.34 14.07 -15.46
CA PRO A 18 5.38 13.45 -14.15
C PRO A 18 6.69 13.79 -13.44
N ARG A 19 6.61 14.12 -12.14
CA ARG A 19 7.78 14.50 -11.35
C ARG A 19 8.86 13.41 -11.30
N ASP A 20 8.45 12.14 -11.35
CA ASP A 20 9.37 11.00 -11.29
C ASP A 20 9.70 10.38 -12.66
N LEU A 21 9.47 11.13 -13.74
CA LEU A 21 9.99 10.78 -15.07
C LEU A 21 11.52 10.90 -15.06
N LYS A 22 12.22 9.84 -15.47
CA LYS A 22 13.70 9.83 -15.49
C LYS A 22 14.25 10.57 -16.71
N VAL A 23 15.48 11.07 -16.60
CA VAL A 23 16.20 11.63 -17.75
C VAL A 23 16.38 10.53 -18.81
N ASN A 24 16.06 10.86 -20.07
CA ASN A 24 16.07 9.93 -21.22
C ASN A 24 15.06 8.78 -21.15
N GLU A 25 14.07 8.83 -20.25
CA GLU A 25 12.94 7.90 -20.24
C GLU A 25 11.82 8.44 -21.13
N THR A 26 11.39 7.65 -22.11
CA THR A 26 10.24 7.96 -22.96
C THR A 26 8.93 7.80 -22.18
N ASN A 27 7.85 8.43 -22.66
CA ASN A 27 6.54 8.28 -22.02
C ASN A 27 6.06 6.82 -21.99
N ALA A 28 6.39 6.02 -23.01
CA ALA A 28 6.06 4.60 -23.06
C ALA A 28 6.83 3.81 -22.00
N GLU A 29 8.15 4.02 -21.90
CA GLU A 29 8.99 3.37 -20.88
C GLU A 29 8.54 3.73 -19.45
N TYR A 30 8.19 5.00 -19.22
CA TYR A 30 7.61 5.44 -17.96
C TYR A 30 6.34 4.66 -17.60
N LEU A 31 5.41 4.51 -18.54
CA LEU A 31 4.16 3.79 -18.31
C LEU A 31 4.39 2.30 -18.06
N VAL A 32 5.24 1.66 -18.86
CA VAL A 32 5.62 0.25 -18.67
C VAL A 32 6.20 0.06 -17.27
N ARG A 33 7.17 0.87 -16.85
CA ARG A 33 7.75 0.82 -15.50
C ARG A 33 6.69 0.96 -14.40
N LYS A 34 5.70 1.84 -14.59
CA LYS A 34 4.61 2.02 -13.61
C LYS A 34 3.68 0.82 -13.56
N PHE A 35 3.36 0.22 -14.70
CA PHE A 35 2.53 -0.99 -14.76
C PHE A 35 3.26 -2.19 -14.15
N ASP A 36 4.52 -2.41 -14.50
CA ASP A 36 5.33 -3.48 -13.93
C ASP A 36 5.43 -3.35 -12.40
N ALA A 37 5.61 -2.12 -11.89
CA ALA A 37 5.67 -1.87 -10.45
C ALA A 37 4.32 -2.13 -9.75
N LEU A 38 3.18 -1.96 -10.44
CA LEU A 38 1.86 -2.30 -9.92
C LEU A 38 1.61 -3.80 -9.98
N GLU A 39 1.98 -4.46 -11.07
CA GLU A 39 1.86 -5.90 -11.26
C GLU A 39 2.68 -6.64 -10.19
N ALA A 40 3.94 -6.25 -9.96
CA ALA A 40 4.78 -6.84 -8.91
C ALA A 40 4.17 -6.71 -7.49
N LYS A 41 3.48 -5.59 -7.19
CA LYS A 41 2.74 -5.43 -5.92
C LYS A 41 1.55 -6.39 -5.85
N CYS A 42 0.80 -6.52 -6.94
CA CYS A 42 -0.32 -7.46 -7.03
C CYS A 42 0.15 -8.92 -6.89
N GLU A 43 1.25 -9.30 -7.52
CA GLU A 43 1.85 -10.64 -7.40
C GLU A 43 2.29 -10.94 -5.96
N THR A 44 2.90 -9.96 -5.28
CA THR A 44 3.33 -10.11 -3.89
C THR A 44 2.12 -10.33 -2.97
N LEU A 45 1.07 -9.53 -3.11
CA LEU A 45 -0.18 -9.68 -2.35
C LEU A 45 -0.90 -11.00 -2.70
N ALA A 46 -0.92 -11.41 -3.96
CA ALA A 46 -1.51 -12.69 -4.38
C ALA A 46 -0.76 -13.88 -3.76
N THR A 47 0.56 -13.82 -3.74
CA THR A 47 1.42 -14.84 -3.11
C THR A 47 1.16 -14.91 -1.61
N GLU A 48 1.09 -13.76 -0.93
CA GLU A 48 0.75 -13.69 0.50
C GLU A 48 -0.65 -14.25 0.79
N ASN A 49 -1.66 -13.86 0.00
CA ASN A 49 -3.02 -14.40 0.10
C ASN A 49 -3.08 -15.91 -0.10
N ALA A 50 -2.31 -16.46 -1.06
CA ALA A 50 -2.22 -17.90 -1.25
C ALA A 50 -1.62 -18.62 -0.02
N ARG A 51 -0.62 -18.01 0.64
CA ARG A 51 -0.03 -18.53 1.89
C ARG A 51 -1.03 -18.46 3.05
N LEU A 52 -1.78 -17.37 3.18
CA LEU A 52 -2.83 -17.23 4.20
C LEU A 52 -3.94 -18.26 4.00
N ASN A 53 -4.43 -18.44 2.78
CA ASN A 53 -5.42 -19.47 2.46
C ASN A 53 -4.93 -20.87 2.82
N LYS A 54 -3.65 -21.18 2.53
CA LYS A 54 -3.03 -22.45 2.93
C LYS A 54 -2.99 -22.60 4.45
N PHE A 55 -2.65 -21.55 5.19
CA PHE A 55 -2.67 -21.57 6.64
C PHE A 55 -4.09 -21.82 7.18
N ILE A 56 -5.10 -21.14 6.64
CA ILE A 56 -6.51 -21.32 7.05
C ILE A 56 -6.95 -22.77 6.88
N VAL A 57 -6.66 -23.38 5.73
CA VAL A 57 -7.12 -24.76 5.43
C VAL A 57 -6.36 -25.81 6.23
N GLN A 58 -5.06 -25.62 6.48
CA GLN A 58 -4.19 -26.68 7.01
C GLN A 58 -3.89 -26.55 8.50
N ASN A 59 -3.94 -25.34 9.06
CA ASN A 59 -3.43 -25.05 10.40
C ASN A 59 -4.40 -24.25 11.26
N CYS A 60 -5.40 -23.59 10.66
CA CYS A 60 -6.41 -22.85 11.42
C CYS A 60 -7.61 -23.76 11.70
N TYR A 61 -7.73 -24.24 12.95
CA TYR A 61 -8.87 -25.03 13.39
C TYR A 61 -9.95 -24.10 13.95
N VAL A 62 -11.10 -24.01 13.27
CA VAL A 62 -12.27 -23.25 13.73
C VAL A 62 -13.25 -24.22 14.37
N PHE A 63 -13.54 -24.07 15.66
CA PHE A 63 -14.52 -24.90 16.36
C PHE A 63 -15.84 -24.14 16.54
N ASN A 64 -16.93 -24.74 16.05
CA ASN A 64 -18.30 -24.27 16.27
C ASN A 64 -19.03 -25.30 17.14
N GLY A 65 -18.92 -25.21 18.47
CA GLY A 65 -19.62 -26.13 19.38
C GLY A 65 -19.66 -25.62 20.82
N GLU A 66 -20.68 -26.06 21.57
CA GLU A 66 -20.75 -25.90 23.02
C GLU A 66 -19.83 -26.95 23.68
N GLN A 67 -18.98 -26.48 24.59
CA GLN A 67 -17.86 -27.21 25.20
C GLN A 67 -18.30 -28.50 25.90
N ASP A 68 -17.60 -29.61 25.65
CA ASP A 68 -17.34 -30.59 26.72
C ASP A 68 -16.09 -31.45 26.49
N GLU A 69 -15.55 -31.57 25.28
CA GLU A 69 -14.31 -32.32 25.04
C GLU A 69 -13.42 -31.65 23.98
N ILE A 70 -12.69 -30.60 24.38
CA ILE A 70 -11.48 -30.19 23.65
C ILE A 70 -10.29 -30.40 24.59
N SER A 71 -9.39 -31.30 24.20
CA SER A 71 -8.13 -31.52 24.90
C SER A 71 -7.31 -30.24 24.98
N ASP A 72 -6.69 -30.08 26.13
CA ASP A 72 -5.81 -29.02 26.60
C ASP A 72 -4.69 -28.68 25.61
N ALA A 73 -5.00 -27.77 24.67
CA ALA A 73 -4.17 -26.63 24.30
C ALA A 73 -4.85 -25.84 23.15
N TYR A 74 -5.84 -25.02 23.50
CA TYR A 74 -6.26 -23.94 22.62
C TYR A 74 -5.09 -22.96 22.48
N ILE A 75 -4.32 -23.08 21.40
CA ILE A 75 -3.26 -22.13 21.07
C ILE A 75 -3.88 -21.12 20.10
N CYS A 76 -3.88 -19.83 20.46
CA CYS A 76 -4.34 -18.77 19.58
C CYS A 76 -3.56 -18.83 18.26
N ALA A 77 -4.16 -18.48 17.12
CA ALA A 77 -3.46 -18.49 15.82
C ALA A 77 -2.14 -17.68 15.85
N THR A 78 -2.11 -16.60 16.65
CA THR A 78 -0.89 -15.80 16.90
C THR A 78 0.23 -16.60 17.54
N ASP A 79 -0.11 -17.46 18.50
CA ASP A 79 0.83 -18.33 19.22
C ASP A 79 1.10 -19.63 18.43
N GLY A 80 0.20 -19.97 17.50
CA GLY A 80 0.25 -21.14 16.61
C GLY A 80 1.01 -20.91 15.31
N GLY A 81 1.82 -19.85 15.22
CA GLY A 81 2.69 -19.59 14.06
C GLY A 81 1.96 -19.02 12.85
N MET A 82 0.97 -18.15 13.06
CA MET A 82 0.32 -17.40 11.97
C MET A 82 1.37 -16.72 11.07
N PRO A 83 1.28 -16.88 9.73
CA PRO A 83 2.18 -16.21 8.80
C PRO A 83 2.12 -14.70 8.95
N GLN A 84 3.28 -14.06 8.87
CA GLN A 84 3.36 -12.60 8.75
C GLN A 84 2.75 -12.13 7.43
N ILE A 85 2.28 -10.88 7.39
CA ILE A 85 1.62 -10.25 6.24
C ILE A 85 2.33 -8.98 5.73
N PRO A 86 3.66 -9.04 5.48
CA PRO A 86 4.44 -7.85 5.14
C PRO A 86 3.98 -7.14 3.86
N ALA A 87 3.40 -7.85 2.89
CA ALA A 87 2.89 -7.24 1.67
C ALA A 87 1.62 -6.42 1.96
N THR A 88 0.73 -6.95 2.80
CA THR A 88 -0.44 -6.24 3.31
C THR A 88 -0.02 -5.03 4.15
N ASP A 89 0.95 -5.18 5.05
CA ASP A 89 1.44 -4.07 5.88
C ASP A 89 2.02 -2.94 5.02
N ALA A 90 2.84 -3.28 4.03
CA ALA A 90 3.39 -2.32 3.07
C ALA A 90 2.29 -1.64 2.23
N PHE A 91 1.26 -2.39 1.84
CA PHE A 91 0.11 -1.83 1.14
C PHE A 91 -0.67 -0.84 2.01
N LEU A 92 -0.97 -1.20 3.26
CA LEU A 92 -1.67 -0.34 4.20
C LEU A 92 -0.86 0.93 4.54
N ALA A 93 0.46 0.80 4.68
CA ALA A 93 1.37 1.93 4.84
C ALA A 93 1.28 2.91 3.64
N GLU A 94 1.26 2.38 2.41
CA GLU A 94 1.08 3.20 1.20
C GLU A 94 -0.31 3.86 1.16
N VAL A 95 -1.38 3.15 1.55
CA VAL A 95 -2.74 3.73 1.64
C VAL A 95 -2.82 4.87 2.65
N ARG A 96 -2.22 4.69 3.84
CA ARG A 96 -2.13 5.77 4.85
C ARG A 96 -1.34 6.97 4.31
N ALA A 97 -0.21 6.74 3.66
CA ALA A 97 0.60 7.78 3.03
C ALA A 97 -0.19 8.57 1.97
N GLN A 98 -0.99 7.87 1.16
CA GLN A 98 -1.88 8.51 0.18
C GLN A 98 -2.98 9.32 0.87
N GLY A 99 -3.55 8.83 1.97
CA GLY A 99 -4.52 9.58 2.78
C GLY A 99 -3.98 10.92 3.28
N VAL A 100 -2.73 10.92 3.76
CA VAL A 100 -2.02 12.13 4.20
C VAL A 100 -1.79 13.10 3.03
N GLU A 101 -1.33 12.59 1.89
CA GLU A 101 -1.12 13.40 0.69
C GLU A 101 -2.44 14.04 0.23
N MET A 102 -3.52 13.26 0.16
CA MET A 102 -4.86 13.76 -0.20
C MET A 102 -5.40 14.81 0.78
N PHE A 103 -5.16 14.63 2.08
CA PHE A 103 -5.53 15.62 3.09
C PHE A 103 -4.77 16.93 2.89
N SER A 104 -3.47 16.86 2.59
CA SER A 104 -2.64 18.04 2.38
C SER A 104 -3.10 18.91 1.19
N GLU A 105 -3.68 18.29 0.16
CA GLU A 105 -4.21 19.02 -0.99
C GLU A 105 -5.43 19.90 -0.65
N LYS A 106 -6.12 19.63 0.47
CA LYS A 106 -7.25 20.45 0.93
C LYS A 106 -6.81 21.85 1.40
N PHE A 107 -5.52 22.05 1.67
CA PHE A 107 -4.95 23.35 2.04
C PHE A 107 -4.60 24.23 0.84
N GLY A 108 -4.81 23.76 -0.40
CA GLY A 108 -4.52 24.51 -1.61
C GLY A 108 -3.03 24.78 -1.78
N GLY A 109 -2.66 25.98 -2.23
CA GLY A 109 -1.26 26.38 -2.37
C GLY A 109 -1.12 27.90 -2.47
N GLY A 110 0.11 28.39 -2.37
CA GLY A 110 0.43 29.81 -2.55
C GLY A 110 0.43 30.65 -1.27
N THR A 111 0.17 30.04 -0.11
CA THR A 111 0.43 30.66 1.20
C THR A 111 1.56 29.95 1.93
N PRO A 112 2.32 30.65 2.81
CA PRO A 112 3.34 30.01 3.63
C PRO A 112 2.80 28.82 4.42
N LEU A 113 1.62 28.97 5.04
CA LEU A 113 0.99 27.91 5.82
C LEU A 113 0.63 26.69 4.94
N SER A 114 0.01 26.89 3.78
CA SER A 114 -0.34 25.79 2.86
C SER A 114 0.89 25.04 2.36
N ASN A 115 2.00 25.75 2.12
CA ASN A 115 3.25 25.14 1.66
C ASN A 115 3.89 24.30 2.77
N MET A 116 3.92 24.83 4.00
CA MET A 116 4.41 24.09 5.18
C MET A 116 3.61 22.81 5.42
N VAL A 117 2.27 22.87 5.33
CA VAL A 117 1.43 21.68 5.51
C VAL A 117 1.74 20.62 4.45
N LYS A 118 1.94 21.02 3.19
CA LYS A 118 2.30 20.11 2.09
C LYS A 118 3.66 19.46 2.28
N GLU A 119 4.66 20.20 2.74
CA GLU A 119 6.00 19.67 3.03
C GLU A 119 5.95 18.65 4.17
N VAL A 120 5.33 19.02 5.29
CA VAL A 120 5.19 18.13 6.46
C VAL A 120 4.39 16.87 6.09
N ALA A 121 3.34 17.00 5.31
CA ALA A 121 2.55 15.87 4.83
C ALA A 121 3.37 14.94 3.92
N ALA A 122 4.19 15.51 3.01
CA ALA A 122 5.06 14.72 2.14
C ALA A 122 6.11 13.94 2.95
N ASP A 123 6.73 14.57 3.95
CA ASP A 123 7.69 13.91 4.84
C ASP A 123 7.04 12.82 5.70
N PHE A 124 5.85 13.08 6.23
CA PHE A 124 5.10 12.10 7.02
C PHE A 124 4.65 10.91 6.16
N ALA A 125 4.14 11.15 4.96
CA ALA A 125 3.81 10.11 4.00
C ALA A 125 5.04 9.25 3.63
N ALA A 126 6.22 9.87 3.50
CA ALA A 126 7.46 9.14 3.26
C ALA A 126 7.90 8.28 4.46
N LYS A 127 7.65 8.72 5.70
CA LYS A 127 7.88 7.92 6.91
C LYS A 127 6.94 6.70 6.99
N LEU A 128 5.66 6.91 6.73
CA LEU A 128 4.66 5.83 6.71
C LEU A 128 5.06 4.72 5.75
N ARG A 129 5.51 5.06 4.53
CA ARG A 129 6.00 4.09 3.53
C ARG A 129 7.20 3.26 3.99
N LYS A 130 7.98 3.74 4.95
CA LYS A 130 9.12 3.04 5.55
C LYS A 130 8.73 2.23 6.79
N GLY A 131 7.44 2.17 7.14
CA GLY A 131 6.95 1.52 8.35
C GLY A 131 7.18 2.33 9.63
N GLY A 132 7.48 3.62 9.51
CA GLY A 132 7.59 4.52 10.67
C GLY A 132 6.22 5.05 11.09
N GLU A 133 6.03 5.17 12.41
CA GLU A 133 4.91 5.90 13.06
C GLU A 133 5.30 7.36 13.35
#